data_AF-X0V428-F1
#
_entry.id   AF-X0V428-F1
#
_cell.length_a   1.000
_cell.length_b   1.000
_cell.length_c   1.000
_cell.angle_alpha   90.00
_cell.angle_beta   90.00
_cell.angle_gamma   90.00
#
_symmetry.space_group_name_H-M   'P 1'
#
loop_
_entity.id
_entity.type
_entity.pdbx_description
1 polymer ?
#
loop_
_entity_poly.entity_id
_entity_poly.type
_entity_poly.pdbx_seq_one_letter_code
_entity_poly.pdbx_strand_id
1 'polypeptide(L)' 'GLFTAVVQQRGTGDVLMVAWMDDDALARTLETREATYFSRSRG' A
#
# COMPACT_ATOMS: atom_id res chain seq x y z
N GLY A 1 -2.42 12.24 -4.25
CA GLY A 1 -2.56 11.60 -5.58
C GLY A 1 -2.76 10.11 -5.43
N LEU A 2 -2.96 9.37 -6.53
CA LEU A 2 -3.10 7.90 -6.52
C LEU A 2 -1.81 7.25 -7.03
N PHE A 3 -1.23 6.33 -6.25
CA PHE A 3 0.05 5.70 -6.54
C PHE A 3 -0.04 4.17 -6.43
N THR A 4 0.80 3.49 -7.23
CA THR A 4 0.97 2.05 -7.17
C THR A 4 1.85 1.67 -5.97
N ALA A 5 1.36 0.77 -5.13
CA ALA A 5 2.09 0.22 -4.00
C ALA A 5 2.54 -1.21 -4.34
N VAL A 6 3.86 -1.46 -4.31
CA VAL A 6 4.43 -2.80 -4.45
C VAL A 6 4.85 -3.28 -3.07
N VAL A 7 4.27 -4.41 -2.64
CA VAL A 7 4.53 -4.99 -1.33
C VAL A 7 5.53 -6.11 -1.51
N GLN A 8 6.62 -6.03 -0.75
CA GLN A 8 7.71 -6.99 -0.82
C GLN A 8 7.96 -7.60 0.55
N GLN A 9 8.23 -8.90 0.59
CA GLN A 9 8.69 -9.55 1.81
C GLN A 9 10.09 -9.04 2.16
N ARG A 10 10.25 -8.54 3.38
CA ARG A 10 11.55 -8.15 3.90
C ARG A 10 12.47 -9.39 3.96
N GLY A 11 13.68 -9.27 3.41
CA GLY A 11 14.72 -10.31 3.46
C GLY A 11 14.85 -11.12 2.18
N THR A 12 13.77 -11.75 1.68
CA THR A 12 13.83 -12.55 0.44
C THR A 12 13.74 -11.69 -0.81
N GLY A 13 13.02 -10.56 -0.72
CA GLY A 13 12.74 -9.72 -1.89
C GLY A 13 11.54 -10.19 -2.72
N ASP A 14 10.77 -11.18 -2.25
CA ASP A 14 9.60 -11.67 -2.97
C ASP A 14 8.51 -10.60 -3.03
N VAL A 15 7.97 -10.37 -4.23
CA VAL A 15 6.81 -9.48 -4.41
C VAL A 15 5.57 -10.24 -3.97
N LEU A 16 4.93 -9.74 -2.91
CA LEU A 16 3.74 -10.35 -2.32
C LEU A 16 2.46 -9.91 -3.04
N MET A 17 2.37 -8.62 -3.38
CA MET A 17 1.22 -8.07 -4.08
C MET A 17 1.52 -6.68 -4.67
N VAL A 18 0.61 -6.25 -5.56
CA VAL A 18 0.53 -4.88 -6.06
C VAL A 18 -0.85 -4.32 -5.74
N ALA A 19 -0.89 -3.09 -5.24
CA ALA A 19 -2.12 -2.40 -4.85
C ALA A 19 -2.03 -0.91 -5.19
N TRP A 20 -3.02 -0.15 -4.72
CA TRP A 20 -3.09 1.29 -4.88
C TRP A 20 -3.23 1.96 -3.53
N MET A 21 -2.71 3.17 -3.42
CA MET A 21 -2.84 4.03 -2.24
C MET A 21 -3.09 5.45 -2.71
N ASP A 22 -3.99 6.14 -2.01
CA ASP A 22 -4.16 7.59 -2.05
C ASP A 22 -3.43 8.24 -0.87
N ASP A 23 -3.48 9.57 -0.76
CA ASP A 23 -2.73 10.30 0.27
C ASP A 23 -3.13 9.85 1.69
N ASP A 24 -4.43 9.57 1.92
CA ASP A 24 -4.95 9.12 3.22
C ASP A 24 -4.51 7.69 3.56
N ALA A 25 -4.49 6.78 2.58
CA ALA A 25 -4.01 5.42 2.77
C ALA A 25 -2.52 5.39 3.11
N LEU A 26 -1.71 6.24 2.48
CA LEU A 26 -0.29 6.37 2.82
C LEU A 26 -0.08 7.02 4.18
N ALA A 27 -0.79 8.10 4.49
CA ALA A 27 -0.71 8.75 5.79
C ALA A 27 -1.01 7.76 6.93
N ARG A 28 -2.09 6.99 6.81
CA ARG A 28 -2.43 5.93 7.78
C ARG A 28 -1.37 4.84 7.86
N THR A 29 -0.85 4.38 6.71
CA THR A 29 0.22 3.37 6.70
C THR A 29 1.46 3.84 7.45
N LEU A 30 1.84 5.10 7.31
CA LEU A 30 2.98 5.69 8.00
C LEU A 30 2.74 5.86 9.51
N GLU A 31 1.52 6.25 9.89
CA GLU A 31 1.12 6.45 11.28
C GLU A 31 1.05 5.12 12.05
N THR A 32 0.33 4.14 11.50
CA THR A 32 0.04 2.87 12.20
C THR A 32 1.15 1.83 12.02
N ARG A 33 1.98 1.98 10.98
CA ARG A 33 2.90 0.95 10.48
C ARG A 33 2.20 -0.31 9.97
N GLU A 34 0.91 -0.21 9.64
CA GLU A 34 0.13 -1.27 9.03
C GLU A 34 -0.29 -0.87 7.61
N ALA A 35 -0.12 -1.78 6.65
CA ALA A 35 -0.36 -1.45 5.25
C ALA A 35 -1.85 -1.20 4.98
N THR A 36 -2.19 0.05 4.64
CA THR A 36 -3.54 0.50 4.29
C THR A 36 -3.59 0.81 2.79
N TYR A 37 -4.60 0.33 2.07
CA TYR A 37 -4.73 0.51 0.62
C TYR A 37 -6.05 1.19 0.22
N PHE A 38 -6.00 1.87 -0.92
CA PHE A 38 -7.18 2.40 -1.60
C PHE A 38 -7.72 1.38 -2.61
N SER A 39 -9.01 1.07 -2.53
CA SER A 39 -9.67 0.16 -3.47
C SER A 39 -10.30 0.94 -4.62
N ARG A 40 -9.67 0.92 -5.80
CA ARG A 40 -10.20 1.61 -6.99
C ARG A 40 -11.55 1.09 -7.51
N SER A 41 -11.98 -0.10 -7.09
CA SER A 41 -13.28 -0.66 -7.47
C SER A 41 -14.40 -0.36 -6.47
N ARG A 42 -14.04 0.05 -5.24
CA ARG A 42 -14.98 0.45 -4.18
C ARG A 42 -14.95 1.95 -3.89
N GLY A 43 -13.92 2.63 -4.38
CA GLY A 43 -13.68 4.06 -4.22
C GLY A 43 -14.47 4.91 -5.20
#